data_AF-A0A4S4BPL3-F1
#
_entry.id   AF-A0A4S4BPL3-F1
#
_cell.length_a   1.000
_cell.length_b   1.000
_cell.length_c   1.000
_cell.angle_alpha   90.00
_cell.angle_beta   90.00
_cell.angle_gamma   90.00
#
_symmetry.space_group_name_H-M   'P 1'
#
loop_
_entity.id
_entity.type
_entity.pdbx_description
1 polymer ?
#
loop_
_entity_poly.entity_id
_entity_poly.type
_entity_poly.pdbx_seq_one_letter_code
_entity_poly.pdbx_strand_id
1 'polypeptide(L)'
;MFCTSCGANHLENNANYCSHCGKRLESKKVKNKKRTILVYLMPLISFIIVILLLFSTNIYESKVNAKVLALQEKAEKAALEGKYQKALAYIEDGLSYRNDYEILKKEQEIINTFIDLNEDLHEVEKKMINEDFDNAQKEINLLKRQIDLNRSPLFVNLLNQVEQAETSVKVGEIKGEINQLTTIDELADKLSTLYSLNIQEASELKQQIYTKMVMISSIEAEKSLEAKHFNQAVLVVDAALQYVVNNEKLLSLKERIITEKASFEKEEQERIEKAMKVAKAEEERNLTKAVQLASIELKVDKYGDAYIEGKVKNSGTKPAYSIIVEFTVVDKNGKKVEDGKTNVFPNKLQPGKTGDFEHVTYSAKENAKVEINNISWLLEEKKG
;
A
#
# COMPACT_ATOMS: atom_id res chain seq x y z
N MET A 1 -24.77 104.95 77.09
CA MET A 1 -24.37 105.81 75.95
C MET A 1 -24.73 107.25 76.31
N PHE A 2 -23.96 108.25 75.87
CA PHE A 2 -24.31 109.68 76.07
C PHE A 2 -24.75 110.29 74.74
N CYS A 3 -25.76 111.17 74.77
CA CYS A 3 -26.18 111.89 73.56
C CYS A 3 -25.22 113.07 73.31
N THR A 4 -24.49 113.03 72.19
CA THR A 4 -23.57 114.12 71.78
C THR A 4 -24.28 115.44 71.48
N SER A 5 -25.59 115.41 71.22
CA SER A 5 -26.37 116.62 70.91
C SER A 5 -27.02 117.30 72.12
N CYS A 6 -27.34 116.56 73.19
CA CYS A 6 -28.08 117.12 74.34
C CYS A 6 -27.48 116.76 75.71
N GLY A 7 -26.38 116.02 75.76
CA GLY A 7 -25.66 115.71 77.01
C GLY A 7 -26.38 114.76 77.97
N ALA A 8 -27.47 114.10 77.54
CA ALA A 8 -28.18 113.13 78.39
C ALA A 8 -27.37 111.83 78.55
N ASN A 9 -27.17 111.38 79.80
CA ASN A 9 -26.22 110.32 80.17
C ASN A 9 -26.88 108.96 80.51
N HIS A 10 -28.21 108.88 80.49
CA HIS A 10 -28.96 107.64 80.71
C HIS A 10 -29.81 107.30 79.48
N LEU A 11 -29.18 106.72 78.45
CA LEU A 11 -29.87 106.18 77.27
C LEU A 11 -29.95 104.66 77.36
N GLU A 12 -31.12 104.09 77.05
CA GLU A 12 -31.33 102.65 76.95
C GLU A 12 -30.39 102.00 75.92
N ASN A 13 -29.85 100.83 76.25
CA ASN A 13 -28.70 100.22 75.56
C ASN A 13 -28.92 99.84 74.08
N ASN A 14 -30.10 100.05 73.49
CA ASN A 14 -30.40 99.78 72.08
C ASN A 14 -31.34 100.83 71.42
N ALA A 15 -31.48 102.03 71.99
CA ALA A 15 -32.33 103.06 71.40
C ALA A 15 -31.71 103.62 70.11
N ASN A 16 -32.48 103.63 69.00
CA ASN A 16 -32.04 104.23 67.73
C ASN A 16 -32.13 105.76 67.74
N TYR A 17 -32.87 106.34 68.68
CA TYR A 17 -33.08 107.78 68.84
C TYR A 17 -32.93 108.15 70.32
N CYS A 18 -32.45 109.36 70.58
CA CYS A 18 -32.33 109.89 71.93
C CYS A 18 -33.73 110.18 72.49
N SER A 19 -34.10 109.53 73.60
CA SER A 19 -35.39 109.74 74.29
C SER A 19 -35.60 111.20 74.75
N HIS A 20 -34.52 111.97 74.90
CA HIS A 20 -34.58 113.34 75.43
C HIS A 20 -34.63 114.44 74.35
N CYS A 21 -34.04 114.23 73.18
CA CYS A 21 -33.99 115.24 72.11
C CYS A 21 -34.49 114.75 70.75
N GLY A 22 -34.94 113.50 70.65
CA GLY A 22 -35.48 112.91 69.42
C GLY A 22 -34.45 112.69 68.30
N LYS A 23 -33.19 113.14 68.45
CA LYS A 23 -32.15 112.95 67.43
C LYS A 23 -31.67 111.49 67.37
N ARG A 24 -31.46 110.99 66.15
CA ARG A 24 -30.98 109.63 65.88
C ARG A 24 -29.60 109.43 66.49
N LEU A 25 -29.46 108.37 67.28
CA LEU A 25 -28.17 107.96 67.84
C LEU A 25 -27.41 107.20 66.74
N GLU A 26 -26.23 107.67 66.37
CA GLU A 26 -25.42 107.02 65.34
C GLU A 26 -24.93 105.65 65.82
N SER A 27 -25.70 104.59 65.52
CA SER A 27 -25.23 103.22 65.69
C SER A 27 -24.14 102.98 64.64
N LYS A 28 -22.87 102.92 65.06
CA LYS A 28 -21.78 102.39 64.22
C LYS A 28 -22.09 100.91 63.91
N LYS A 29 -22.84 100.63 62.85
CA LYS A 29 -22.96 99.29 62.28
C LYS A 29 -21.59 98.91 61.73
N VAL A 30 -20.80 98.21 62.52
CA VAL A 30 -19.58 97.54 62.07
C VAL A 30 -20.01 96.48 61.04
N LYS A 31 -20.06 96.88 59.76
CA LYS A 31 -20.25 95.94 58.64
C LYS A 31 -19.04 95.03 58.63
N ASN A 32 -19.22 93.83 59.19
CA ASN A 32 -18.16 92.84 59.30
C ASN A 32 -17.94 92.19 57.92
N LYS A 33 -17.26 92.92 57.01
CA LYS A 33 -17.00 92.59 55.60
C LYS A 33 -16.41 91.18 55.43
N LYS A 34 -15.72 90.68 56.46
CA LYS A 34 -15.15 89.32 56.54
C LYS A 34 -16.19 88.21 56.58
N ARG A 35 -17.37 88.42 57.18
CA ARG A 35 -18.42 87.38 57.28
C ARG A 35 -19.21 87.18 55.99
N THR A 36 -19.44 88.25 55.22
CA THR A 36 -20.10 88.17 53.90
C THR A 36 -19.22 87.54 52.82
N ILE A 37 -17.90 87.76 52.83
CA ILE A 37 -16.98 87.11 51.88
C ILE A 37 -16.91 85.61 52.14
N LEU A 38 -16.89 85.18 53.41
CA LEU A 38 -16.83 83.77 53.79
C LEU A 38 -18.01 82.94 53.27
N VAL A 39 -19.21 83.54 53.20
CA VAL A 39 -20.45 82.87 52.72
C VAL A 39 -20.41 82.61 51.22
N TYR A 40 -19.76 83.46 50.42
CA TYR A 40 -19.57 83.24 48.98
C TYR A 40 -18.28 82.47 48.66
N LEU A 41 -17.27 82.52 49.53
CA LEU A 41 -15.98 81.83 49.33
C LEU A 41 -16.11 80.30 49.53
N MET A 42 -16.93 79.85 50.49
CA MET A 42 -17.15 78.42 50.74
C MET A 42 -17.68 77.65 49.51
N PRO A 43 -18.78 78.06 48.84
CA PRO A 43 -19.26 77.35 47.65
C PRO A 43 -18.27 77.45 46.47
N LEU A 44 -17.52 78.54 46.34
CA LEU A 44 -16.49 78.70 45.31
C LEU A 44 -15.33 77.70 45.50
N ILE A 45 -14.84 77.54 46.74
CA ILE A 45 -13.78 76.58 47.07
C ILE A 45 -14.27 75.15 46.86
N SER A 46 -15.50 74.83 47.29
CA SER A 46 -16.10 73.51 47.05
C SER A 46 -16.19 73.19 45.55
N PHE A 47 -16.60 74.17 44.74
CA PHE A 47 -16.65 74.02 43.27
C PHE A 47 -15.26 73.80 42.66
N ILE A 48 -14.24 74.54 43.09
CA ILE A 48 -12.85 74.36 42.64
C ILE A 48 -12.33 72.97 43.01
N ILE A 49 -12.62 72.48 44.23
CA ILE A 49 -12.23 71.14 44.66
C ILE A 49 -12.89 70.06 43.80
N VAL A 50 -14.18 70.19 43.49
CA VAL A 50 -14.88 69.25 42.61
C VAL A 50 -14.28 69.27 41.19
N ILE A 51 -13.98 70.46 40.64
CA ILE A 51 -13.32 70.57 39.32
C ILE A 51 -11.95 69.89 39.34
N LEU A 52 -11.13 70.13 40.37
CA LEU A 52 -9.80 69.52 40.50
C LEU A 52 -9.90 68.00 40.63
N LEU A 53 -10.86 67.49 41.40
CA LEU A 53 -11.13 66.05 41.51
C LEU A 53 -11.54 65.46 40.17
N LEU A 54 -12.51 66.06 39.48
CA LEU A 54 -12.96 65.60 38.15
C LEU A 54 -11.82 65.64 37.12
N PHE A 55 -11.04 66.73 37.08
CA PHE A 55 -9.90 66.85 36.19
C PHE A 55 -8.82 65.82 36.48
N SER A 56 -8.48 65.62 37.75
CA SER A 56 -7.52 64.60 38.19
C SER A 56 -7.98 63.19 37.83
N THR A 57 -9.26 62.88 38.06
CA THR A 57 -9.84 61.59 37.66
C THR A 57 -9.80 61.40 36.15
N ASN A 58 -10.13 62.41 35.35
CA ASN A 58 -10.10 62.30 33.90
C ASN A 58 -8.68 62.05 33.36
N ILE A 59 -7.66 62.74 33.90
CA ILE A 59 -6.25 62.49 33.54
C ILE A 59 -5.84 61.08 33.93
N TYR A 60 -6.18 60.63 35.14
CA TYR A 60 -5.84 59.29 35.59
C TYR A 60 -6.49 58.22 34.72
N GLU A 61 -7.79 58.35 34.46
CA GLU A 61 -8.57 57.46 33.60
C GLU A 61 -8.00 57.42 32.17
N SER A 62 -7.64 58.57 31.60
CA SER A 62 -7.00 58.68 30.29
C SER A 62 -5.65 57.96 30.24
N LYS A 63 -4.81 58.12 31.27
CA LYS A 63 -3.52 57.42 31.37
C LYS A 63 -3.68 55.91 31.50
N VAL A 64 -4.65 55.46 32.31
CA VAL A 64 -4.96 54.04 32.45
C VAL A 64 -5.44 53.46 31.12
N ASN A 65 -6.36 54.15 30.43
CA ASN A 65 -6.88 53.69 29.15
C ASN A 65 -5.77 53.61 28.08
N ALA A 66 -4.90 54.62 28.00
CA ALA A 66 -3.75 54.59 27.08
C ALA A 66 -2.80 53.41 27.37
N LYS A 67 -2.60 53.08 28.66
CA LYS A 67 -1.76 51.94 29.06
C LYS A 67 -2.40 50.61 28.68
N VAL A 68 -3.69 50.45 28.90
CA VAL A 68 -4.44 49.23 28.53
C VAL A 68 -4.42 49.02 27.02
N LEU A 69 -4.67 50.06 26.22
CA LEU A 69 -4.59 49.97 24.75
C LEU A 69 -3.19 49.61 24.25
N ALA A 70 -2.15 50.19 24.86
CA ALA A 70 -0.77 49.84 24.52
C ALA A 70 -0.39 48.39 24.90
N LEU A 71 -1.02 47.83 25.94
CA LEU A 71 -0.86 46.42 26.31
C LEU A 71 -1.62 45.51 25.35
N GLN A 72 -2.83 45.90 24.94
CA GLN A 72 -3.61 45.22 23.91
C GLN A 72 -2.83 45.11 22.59
N GLU A 73 -2.29 46.22 22.07
CA GLU A 73 -1.50 46.22 20.83
C GLU A 73 -0.26 45.30 20.93
N LYS A 74 0.40 45.30 22.09
CA LYS A 74 1.54 44.39 22.34
C LYS A 74 1.12 42.93 22.40
N ALA A 75 -0.06 42.64 22.96
CA ALA A 75 -0.61 41.30 23.01
C ALA A 75 -0.94 40.79 21.61
N GLU A 76 -1.69 41.57 20.82
CA GLU A 76 -2.03 41.24 19.43
C GLU A 76 -0.77 40.97 18.60
N LYS A 77 0.22 41.85 18.68
CA LYS A 77 1.49 41.67 17.97
C LYS A 77 2.25 40.42 18.42
N ALA A 78 2.32 40.17 19.73
CA ALA A 78 2.97 38.98 20.26
C ALA A 78 2.26 37.70 19.80
N ALA A 79 0.93 37.71 19.75
CA ALA A 79 0.12 36.58 19.29
C ALA A 79 0.35 36.29 17.79
N LEU A 80 0.36 37.32 16.94
CA LEU A 80 0.67 37.19 15.52
C LEU A 80 2.12 36.74 15.24
N GLU A 81 3.06 37.05 16.14
CA GLU A 81 4.44 36.57 16.10
C GLU A 81 4.61 35.13 16.65
N GLY A 82 3.53 34.45 17.04
CA GLY A 82 3.56 33.10 17.62
C GLY A 82 4.01 33.04 19.08
N LYS A 83 4.10 34.18 19.77
CA LYS A 83 4.53 34.28 21.18
C LYS A 83 3.31 34.32 22.11
N TYR A 84 2.50 33.27 22.07
CA TYR A 84 1.17 33.23 22.74
C TYR A 84 1.23 33.46 24.25
N GLN A 85 2.17 32.82 24.95
CA GLN A 85 2.34 33.02 26.40
C GLN A 85 2.68 34.47 26.76
N LYS A 86 3.45 35.15 25.90
CA LYS A 86 3.78 36.55 26.08
C LYS A 86 2.58 37.46 25.80
N ALA A 87 1.74 37.09 24.83
CA ALA A 87 0.50 37.79 24.55
C ALA A 87 -0.47 37.69 25.74
N LEU A 88 -0.65 36.51 26.31
CA LEU A 88 -1.47 36.28 27.51
C LEU A 88 -0.96 37.11 28.69
N ALA A 89 0.36 37.17 28.92
CA ALA A 89 0.94 38.01 29.97
C ALA A 89 0.62 39.51 29.78
N TYR A 90 0.67 40.02 28.54
CA TYR A 90 0.27 41.41 28.27
C TYR A 90 -1.23 41.66 28.49
N ILE A 91 -2.07 40.67 28.20
CA ILE A 91 -3.51 40.74 28.45
C ILE A 91 -3.78 40.76 29.96
N GLU A 92 -3.14 39.87 30.73
CA GLU A 92 -3.26 39.84 32.19
C GLU A 92 -2.78 41.14 32.83
N ASP A 93 -1.66 41.69 32.38
CA ASP A 93 -1.19 43.01 32.79
C ASP A 93 -2.24 44.08 32.50
N GLY A 94 -2.89 44.06 31.33
CA GLY A 94 -3.95 45.00 30.95
C GLY A 94 -5.20 44.88 31.83
N LEU A 95 -5.66 43.64 32.07
CA LEU A 95 -6.80 43.33 32.93
C LEU A 95 -6.54 43.69 34.40
N SER A 96 -5.27 43.69 34.85
CA SER A 96 -4.92 44.17 36.19
C SER A 96 -5.20 45.67 36.41
N TYR A 97 -5.18 46.48 35.33
CA TYR A 97 -5.59 47.88 35.37
C TYR A 97 -7.10 48.07 35.16
N ARG A 98 -7.73 47.20 34.34
CA ARG A 98 -9.16 47.24 33.98
C ARG A 98 -9.73 45.83 33.86
N ASN A 99 -10.21 45.28 34.96
CA ASN A 99 -10.73 43.91 34.99
C ASN A 99 -12.05 43.71 34.22
N ASP A 100 -12.75 44.80 33.90
CA ASP A 100 -14.03 44.82 33.17
C ASP A 100 -13.86 45.10 31.67
N TYR A 101 -12.62 45.16 31.15
CA TYR A 101 -12.39 45.42 29.74
C TYR A 101 -12.63 44.16 28.88
N GLU A 102 -13.86 44.05 28.36
CA GLU A 102 -14.36 42.89 27.63
C GLU A 102 -13.55 42.51 26.38
N ILE A 103 -12.91 43.48 25.72
CA ILE A 103 -12.09 43.21 24.52
C ILE A 103 -10.88 42.33 24.87
N LEU A 104 -10.14 42.67 25.94
CA LEU A 104 -8.99 41.87 26.38
C LEU A 104 -9.40 40.47 26.84
N LYS A 105 -10.57 40.32 27.50
CA LYS A 105 -11.10 39.00 27.86
C LYS A 105 -11.38 38.14 26.62
N LYS A 106 -11.99 38.74 25.61
CA LYS A 106 -12.27 38.05 24.34
C LYS A 106 -11.00 37.68 23.59
N GLU A 107 -10.00 38.56 23.56
CA GLU A 107 -8.69 38.24 22.99
C GLU A 107 -7.98 37.12 23.76
N GLN A 108 -8.08 37.10 25.09
CA GLN A 108 -7.57 36.01 25.92
C GLN A 108 -8.23 34.67 25.55
N GLU A 109 -9.56 34.66 25.42
CA GLU A 109 -10.33 33.49 25.00
C GLU A 109 -9.93 33.01 23.60
N ILE A 110 -9.76 33.92 22.65
CA ILE A 110 -9.32 33.61 21.29
C ILE A 110 -7.91 32.99 21.29
N ILE A 111 -6.96 33.55 22.05
CA ILE A 111 -5.59 33.02 22.11
C ILE A 111 -5.56 31.66 22.79
N ASN A 112 -6.29 31.47 23.89
CA ASN A 112 -6.39 30.16 24.55
C ASN A 112 -7.01 29.12 23.62
N THR A 113 -8.12 29.47 22.95
CA THR A 113 -8.76 28.58 21.96
C THR A 113 -7.77 28.19 20.86
N PHE A 114 -6.96 29.13 20.37
CA PHE A 114 -5.93 28.81 19.39
C PHE A 114 -4.87 27.85 19.93
N ILE A 115 -4.40 28.05 21.16
CA ILE A 115 -3.41 27.16 21.79
C ILE A 115 -3.98 25.74 21.87
N ASP A 116 -5.22 25.59 22.34
CA ASP A 116 -5.90 24.31 22.47
C ASP A 116 -6.04 23.61 21.10
N LEU A 117 -6.53 24.34 20.07
CA LEU A 117 -6.67 23.78 18.73
C LEU A 117 -5.33 23.43 18.07
N ASN A 118 -4.26 24.16 18.40
CA ASN A 118 -2.92 23.85 17.93
C ASN A 118 -2.36 22.60 18.63
N GLU A 119 -2.69 22.37 19.90
CA GLU A 119 -2.34 21.13 20.61
C GLU A 119 -3.13 19.93 20.05
N ASP A 120 -4.42 20.10 19.76
CA ASP A 120 -5.25 19.10 19.09
C ASP A 120 -4.68 18.72 17.70
N LEU A 121 -4.14 19.68 16.94
CA LEU A 121 -3.45 19.39 15.68
C LEU A 121 -2.19 18.53 15.91
N HIS A 122 -1.44 18.74 16.99
CA HIS A 122 -0.31 17.87 17.31
C HIS A 122 -0.73 16.44 17.68
N GLU A 123 -1.91 16.25 18.29
CA GLU A 123 -2.47 14.92 18.51
C GLU A 123 -2.87 14.22 17.19
N VAL A 124 -3.42 14.98 16.24
CA VAL A 124 -3.67 14.49 14.87
C VAL A 124 -2.36 14.00 14.22
N GLU A 125 -1.29 14.81 14.30
CA GLU A 125 0.04 14.43 13.77
C GLU A 125 0.56 13.13 14.39
N LYS A 126 0.39 12.93 15.71
CA LYS A 126 0.75 11.68 16.39
C LYS A 126 -0.05 10.48 15.87
N LYS A 127 -1.35 10.64 15.62
CA LYS A 127 -2.19 9.58 15.05
C LYS A 127 -1.78 9.22 13.63
N MET A 128 -1.42 10.21 12.82
CA MET A 128 -0.87 9.99 11.49
C MET A 128 0.43 9.17 11.52
N ILE A 129 1.33 9.46 12.47
CA ILE A 129 2.57 8.68 12.66
C ILE A 129 2.26 7.22 13.03
N ASN A 130 1.19 6.99 13.79
CA ASN A 130 0.74 5.65 14.17
C ASN A 130 -0.14 4.97 13.11
N GLU A 131 -0.27 5.55 11.92
CA GLU A 131 -1.13 5.07 10.82
C GLU A 131 -2.63 4.98 11.19
N ASP A 132 -3.07 5.66 12.24
CA ASP A 132 -4.47 5.73 12.68
C ASP A 132 -5.22 6.85 11.92
N PHE A 133 -5.33 6.67 10.61
CA PHE A 133 -5.86 7.68 9.69
C PHE A 133 -7.35 7.95 9.90
N ASP A 134 -8.15 6.92 10.22
CA ASP A 134 -9.59 7.06 10.47
C ASP A 134 -9.89 8.04 11.63
N ASN A 135 -9.12 7.93 12.71
CA ASN A 135 -9.31 8.81 13.86
C ASN A 135 -8.69 10.19 13.63
N ALA A 136 -7.54 10.26 12.94
CA ALA A 136 -6.95 11.53 12.51
C ALA A 136 -7.94 12.34 11.65
N GLN A 137 -8.61 11.71 10.68
CA GLN A 137 -9.58 12.38 9.81
C GLN A 137 -10.80 12.91 10.58
N LYS A 138 -11.28 12.19 11.59
CA LYS A 138 -12.39 12.63 12.46
C LYS A 138 -12.01 13.88 13.26
N GLU A 139 -10.80 13.91 13.81
CA GLU A 139 -10.29 15.07 14.57
C GLU A 139 -10.01 16.27 13.68
N ILE A 140 -9.46 16.07 12.49
CA ILE A 140 -9.33 17.13 11.49
C ILE A 140 -10.70 17.74 11.18
N ASN A 141 -11.74 16.93 11.01
CA ASN A 141 -13.09 17.43 10.76
C ASN A 141 -13.68 18.20 11.96
N LEU A 142 -13.25 17.89 13.19
CA LEU A 142 -13.62 18.65 14.39
C LEU A 142 -12.86 19.98 14.43
N LEU A 143 -11.54 19.94 14.23
CA LEU A 143 -10.65 21.11 14.17
C LEU A 143 -11.15 22.13 13.13
N LYS A 144 -11.43 21.70 11.90
CA LYS A 144 -11.96 22.60 10.84
C LYS A 144 -13.24 23.31 11.27
N ARG A 145 -14.17 22.57 11.88
CA ARG A 145 -15.43 23.14 12.39
C ARG A 145 -15.18 24.16 13.50
N GLN A 146 -14.26 23.89 14.42
CA GLN A 146 -13.91 24.80 15.51
C GLN A 146 -13.18 26.05 14.99
N ILE A 147 -12.31 25.90 13.99
CA ILE A 147 -11.62 27.01 13.32
C ILE A 147 -12.61 27.89 12.55
N ASP A 148 -13.55 27.30 11.80
CA ASP A 148 -14.54 28.04 11.00
C ASP A 148 -15.47 28.93 11.85
N LEU A 149 -15.71 28.55 13.12
CA LEU A 149 -16.46 29.36 14.08
C LEU A 149 -15.69 30.63 14.50
N ASN A 150 -14.37 30.66 14.30
CA ASN A 150 -13.46 31.71 14.75
C ASN A 150 -12.86 32.50 13.58
N ARG A 151 -13.38 33.71 13.34
CA ARG A 151 -12.98 34.57 12.20
C ARG A 151 -11.71 35.41 12.43
N SER A 152 -10.85 35.04 13.38
CA SER A 152 -9.64 35.83 13.67
C SER A 152 -8.51 35.53 12.66
N PRO A 153 -7.72 36.53 12.23
CA PRO A 153 -6.55 36.33 11.37
C PRO A 153 -5.53 35.33 11.92
N LEU A 154 -5.52 35.14 13.24
CA LEU A 154 -4.65 34.22 13.94
C LEU A 154 -4.86 32.75 13.52
N PHE A 155 -6.07 32.38 13.08
CA PHE A 155 -6.39 31.01 12.66
C PHE A 155 -6.04 30.69 11.21
N VAL A 156 -5.70 31.68 10.37
CA VAL A 156 -5.47 31.45 8.92
C VAL A 156 -4.33 30.45 8.70
N ASN A 157 -3.24 30.59 9.45
CA ASN A 157 -2.12 29.65 9.34
C ASN A 157 -2.47 28.25 9.87
N LEU A 158 -3.20 28.19 10.99
CA LEU A 158 -3.63 26.91 11.56
C LEU A 158 -4.57 26.17 10.61
N LEU A 159 -5.50 26.87 9.94
CA LEU A 159 -6.36 26.28 8.93
C LEU A 159 -5.55 25.64 7.79
N ASN A 160 -4.54 26.36 7.27
CA ASN A 160 -3.67 25.82 6.23
C ASN A 160 -2.92 24.56 6.71
N GLN A 161 -2.45 24.54 7.97
CA GLN A 161 -1.79 23.36 8.53
C GLN A 161 -2.75 22.18 8.69
N VAL A 162 -4.00 22.43 9.12
CA VAL A 162 -5.04 21.41 9.20
C VAL A 162 -5.40 20.86 7.81
N GLU A 163 -5.45 21.71 6.77
CA GLU A 163 -5.68 21.28 5.38
C GLU A 163 -4.51 20.44 4.83
N GLN A 164 -3.27 20.77 5.19
CA GLN A 164 -2.09 19.97 4.85
C GLN A 164 -2.10 18.61 5.57
N ALA A 165 -2.47 18.59 6.85
CA ALA A 165 -2.66 17.36 7.61
C ALA A 165 -3.78 16.50 6.99
N GLU A 166 -4.89 17.10 6.57
CA GLU A 166 -5.99 16.40 5.89
C GLU A 166 -5.54 15.74 4.60
N THR A 167 -4.77 16.46 3.80
CA THR A 167 -4.19 15.93 2.56
C THR A 167 -3.26 14.76 2.85
N SER A 168 -2.41 14.90 3.86
CA SER A 168 -1.47 13.86 4.29
C SER A 168 -2.19 12.61 4.83
N VAL A 169 -3.28 12.76 5.59
CA VAL A 169 -4.13 11.67 6.06
C VAL A 169 -4.71 10.91 4.87
N LYS A 170 -5.32 11.60 3.90
CA LYS A 170 -5.88 10.97 2.69
C LYS A 170 -4.83 10.21 1.88
N VAL A 171 -3.63 10.78 1.75
CA VAL A 171 -2.50 10.10 1.09
C VAL A 171 -2.11 8.83 1.87
N GLY A 172 -2.09 8.90 3.20
CA GLY A 172 -1.86 7.76 4.10
C GLY A 172 -2.90 6.65 3.97
N GLU A 173 -4.19 6.99 3.95
CA GLU A 173 -5.30 6.05 3.72
C GLU A 173 -5.15 5.33 2.38
N ILE A 174 -4.94 6.09 1.31
CA ILE A 174 -4.76 5.54 -0.03
C ILE A 174 -3.54 4.62 -0.08
N LYS A 175 -2.44 4.98 0.59
CA LYS A 175 -1.25 4.13 0.70
C LYS A 175 -1.55 2.83 1.45
N GLY A 176 -2.32 2.90 2.55
CA GLY A 176 -2.81 1.74 3.28
C GLY A 176 -3.64 0.81 2.39
N GLU A 177 -4.57 1.36 1.61
CA GLU A 177 -5.38 0.60 0.65
C GLU A 177 -4.50 -0.06 -0.42
N ILE A 178 -3.58 0.68 -1.04
CA ILE A 178 -2.64 0.14 -2.05
C ILE A 178 -1.86 -1.05 -1.48
N ASN A 179 -1.46 -0.99 -0.21
CA ASN A 179 -0.74 -2.08 0.46
C ASN A 179 -1.58 -3.35 0.66
N GLN A 180 -2.90 -3.26 0.66
CA GLN A 180 -3.81 -4.41 0.77
C GLN A 180 -4.14 -5.05 -0.59
N LEU A 181 -3.99 -4.33 -1.71
CA LEU A 181 -4.31 -4.86 -3.04
C LEU A 181 -3.32 -5.96 -3.46
N THR A 182 -3.83 -7.08 -3.97
CA THR A 182 -2.98 -8.27 -4.26
C THR A 182 -2.95 -8.67 -5.73
N THR A 183 -3.77 -8.02 -6.56
CA THR A 183 -3.89 -8.35 -7.99
C THR A 183 -3.53 -7.15 -8.88
N ILE A 184 -3.16 -7.44 -10.13
CA ILE A 184 -2.88 -6.40 -11.13
C ILE A 184 -4.14 -5.59 -11.46
N ASP A 185 -5.30 -6.25 -11.54
CA ASP A 185 -6.57 -5.61 -11.87
C ASP A 185 -7.00 -4.62 -10.78
N GLU A 186 -6.94 -5.02 -9.50
CA GLU A 186 -7.20 -4.10 -8.37
C GLU A 186 -6.27 -2.89 -8.38
N LEU A 187 -4.98 -3.11 -8.66
CA LEU A 187 -3.99 -2.05 -8.74
C LEU A 187 -4.24 -1.12 -9.93
N ALA A 188 -4.70 -1.65 -11.06
CA ALA A 188 -5.05 -0.87 -12.24
C ALA A 188 -6.29 -0.01 -12.00
N ASP A 189 -7.31 -0.58 -11.37
CA ASP A 189 -8.51 0.15 -10.95
C ASP A 189 -8.12 1.31 -10.02
N LYS A 190 -7.28 1.04 -9.01
CA LYS A 190 -6.81 2.10 -8.11
C LYS A 190 -5.98 3.14 -8.84
N LEU A 191 -5.11 2.75 -9.77
CA LEU A 191 -4.32 3.66 -10.59
C LEU A 191 -5.21 4.61 -11.41
N SER A 192 -6.31 4.11 -11.96
CA SER A 192 -7.27 4.91 -12.74
C SER A 192 -7.85 6.06 -11.90
N THR A 193 -8.17 5.82 -10.62
CA THR A 193 -8.67 6.84 -9.70
C THR A 193 -7.64 7.94 -9.45
N LEU A 194 -6.34 7.59 -9.36
CA LEU A 194 -5.26 8.53 -9.12
C LEU A 194 -4.92 9.42 -10.33
N TYR A 195 -5.34 9.05 -11.54
CA TYR A 195 -5.20 9.95 -12.70
C TYR A 195 -6.14 11.14 -12.65
N SER A 196 -7.23 11.05 -11.89
CA SER A 196 -8.14 12.18 -11.67
C SER A 196 -7.62 13.21 -10.65
N LEU A 197 -6.59 12.85 -9.86
CA LEU A 197 -6.00 13.69 -8.82
C LEU A 197 -4.77 14.44 -9.36
N ASN A 198 -4.90 15.76 -9.55
CA ASN A 198 -3.85 16.65 -10.07
C ASN A 198 -2.93 17.21 -8.96
N ILE A 199 -2.29 16.33 -8.18
CA ILE A 199 -1.40 16.76 -7.08
C ILE A 199 -0.11 15.94 -7.10
N GLN A 200 1.01 16.57 -6.71
CA GLN A 200 2.35 15.96 -6.65
C GLN A 200 2.36 14.64 -5.84
N GLU A 201 1.57 14.55 -4.76
CA GLU A 201 1.42 13.35 -3.93
C GLU A 201 0.84 12.15 -4.70
N ALA A 202 0.02 12.40 -5.73
CA ALA A 202 -0.50 11.34 -6.60
C ALA A 202 0.61 10.68 -7.44
N SER A 203 1.74 11.37 -7.67
CA SER A 203 2.89 10.81 -8.39
C SER A 203 3.57 9.71 -7.58
N GLU A 204 3.78 9.93 -6.29
CA GLU A 204 4.41 8.96 -5.40
C GLU A 204 3.54 7.70 -5.23
N LEU A 205 2.24 7.90 -5.07
CA LEU A 205 1.27 6.79 -5.00
C LEU A 205 1.24 5.97 -6.29
N LYS A 206 1.30 6.62 -7.47
CA LYS A 206 1.41 5.93 -8.77
C LYS A 206 2.68 5.07 -8.85
N GLN A 207 3.83 5.60 -8.41
CA GLN A 207 5.08 4.83 -8.40
C GLN A 207 5.02 3.63 -7.44
N GLN A 208 4.37 3.77 -6.30
CA GLN A 208 4.13 2.63 -5.40
C GLN A 208 3.27 1.56 -6.06
N ILE A 209 2.19 1.95 -6.75
CA ILE A 209 1.36 1.01 -7.53
C ILE A 209 2.19 0.29 -8.59
N TYR A 210 2.97 1.01 -9.40
CA TYR A 210 3.84 0.39 -10.41
C TYR A 210 4.84 -0.59 -9.81
N THR A 211 5.48 -0.21 -8.70
CA THR A 211 6.42 -1.09 -7.98
C THR A 211 5.73 -2.36 -7.52
N LYS A 212 4.50 -2.24 -7.01
CA LYS A 212 3.71 -3.39 -6.55
C LYS A 212 3.24 -4.27 -7.69
N MET A 213 2.80 -3.69 -8.82
CA MET A 213 2.46 -4.43 -10.04
C MET A 213 3.65 -5.27 -10.52
N VAL A 214 4.85 -4.67 -10.57
CA VAL A 214 6.09 -5.37 -10.94
C VAL A 214 6.38 -6.51 -9.95
N MET A 215 6.24 -6.28 -8.65
CA MET A 215 6.47 -7.29 -7.61
C MET A 215 5.52 -8.48 -7.77
N ILE A 216 4.20 -8.24 -7.76
CA ILE A 216 3.17 -9.28 -7.84
C ILE A 216 3.31 -10.08 -9.13
N SER A 217 3.46 -9.39 -10.26
CA SER A 217 3.63 -10.02 -11.56
C SER A 217 4.90 -10.88 -11.60
N SER A 218 6.02 -10.40 -11.05
CA SER A 218 7.24 -11.20 -10.95
C SER A 218 7.02 -12.47 -10.13
N ILE A 219 6.38 -12.38 -8.96
CA ILE A 219 6.16 -13.51 -8.05
C ILE A 219 5.26 -14.56 -8.70
N GLU A 220 4.13 -14.15 -9.28
CA GLU A 220 3.16 -15.08 -9.85
C GLU A 220 3.66 -15.69 -11.17
N ALA A 221 4.46 -14.93 -11.94
CA ALA A 221 5.10 -15.46 -13.15
C ALA A 221 6.20 -16.48 -12.80
N GLU A 222 7.01 -16.24 -11.78
CA GLU A 222 8.01 -17.20 -11.28
C GLU A 222 7.34 -18.50 -10.82
N LYS A 223 6.28 -18.39 -10.01
CA LYS A 223 5.49 -19.55 -9.57
C LYS A 223 4.90 -20.34 -10.74
N SER A 224 4.40 -19.65 -11.76
CA SER A 224 3.89 -20.28 -12.98
C SER A 224 5.01 -20.94 -13.79
N LEU A 225 6.21 -20.33 -13.83
CA LEU A 225 7.40 -20.87 -14.48
C LEU A 225 7.89 -22.15 -13.80
N GLU A 226 7.97 -22.17 -12.47
CA GLU A 226 8.31 -23.36 -11.67
C GLU A 226 7.32 -24.52 -11.93
N ALA A 227 6.04 -24.21 -12.10
CA ALA A 227 5.00 -25.17 -12.47
C ALA A 227 5.01 -25.57 -13.96
N LYS A 228 5.94 -25.05 -14.78
CA LYS A 228 6.02 -25.23 -16.25
C LYS A 228 4.78 -24.72 -16.99
N HIS A 229 4.00 -23.84 -16.38
CA HIS A 229 2.86 -23.17 -16.99
C HIS A 229 3.34 -21.91 -17.75
N PHE A 230 4.18 -22.10 -18.77
CA PHE A 230 4.85 -21.00 -19.47
C PHE A 230 3.89 -19.94 -20.05
N ASN A 231 2.77 -20.37 -20.63
CA ASN A 231 1.78 -19.45 -21.19
C ASN A 231 1.15 -18.56 -20.09
N GLN A 232 0.86 -19.15 -18.92
CA GLN A 232 0.33 -18.40 -17.78
C GLN A 232 1.36 -17.40 -17.25
N ALA A 233 2.63 -17.82 -17.15
CA ALA A 233 3.72 -16.94 -16.73
C ALA A 233 3.86 -15.72 -17.65
N VAL A 234 3.80 -15.92 -18.98
CA VAL A 234 3.81 -14.80 -19.95
C VAL A 234 2.59 -13.90 -19.78
N LEU A 235 1.38 -14.46 -19.64
CA LEU A 235 0.14 -13.67 -19.49
C LEU A 235 0.20 -12.76 -18.26
N VAL A 236 0.73 -13.26 -17.13
CA VAL A 236 0.89 -12.49 -15.89
C VAL A 236 1.88 -11.33 -16.07
N VAL A 237 2.98 -11.56 -16.79
CA VAL A 237 3.95 -10.51 -17.10
C VAL A 237 3.35 -9.46 -18.04
N ASP A 238 2.64 -9.91 -19.08
CA ASP A 238 2.01 -9.03 -20.06
C ASP A 238 0.91 -8.16 -19.45
N ALA A 239 0.13 -8.69 -18.51
CA ALA A 239 -0.88 -7.92 -17.79
C ALA A 239 -0.26 -6.72 -17.04
N ALA A 240 0.89 -6.90 -16.39
CA ALA A 240 1.58 -5.79 -15.73
C ALA A 240 2.23 -4.83 -16.76
N LEU A 241 2.83 -5.35 -17.82
CA LEU A 241 3.46 -4.54 -18.88
C LEU A 241 2.46 -3.64 -19.63
N GLN A 242 1.15 -3.90 -19.58
CA GLN A 242 0.14 -2.96 -20.08
C GLN A 242 0.20 -1.60 -19.37
N TYR A 243 0.56 -1.59 -18.09
CA TYR A 243 0.63 -0.39 -17.26
C TYR A 243 2.07 0.10 -17.08
N VAL A 244 3.04 -0.82 -16.99
CA VAL A 244 4.48 -0.51 -16.84
C VAL A 244 5.28 -0.88 -18.10
N VAL A 245 4.91 -0.22 -19.22
CA VAL A 245 5.27 -0.57 -20.62
C VAL A 245 6.76 -0.82 -20.90
N ASN A 246 7.69 -0.24 -20.13
CA ASN A 246 9.13 -0.38 -20.34
C ASN A 246 9.89 -0.84 -19.09
N ASN A 247 9.26 -1.65 -18.24
CA ASN A 247 9.94 -2.16 -17.06
C ASN A 247 10.97 -3.24 -17.45
N GLU A 248 12.26 -2.91 -17.34
CA GLU A 248 13.38 -3.80 -17.71
C GLU A 248 13.32 -5.17 -17.02
N LYS A 249 12.91 -5.20 -15.75
CA LYS A 249 12.80 -6.44 -14.97
C LYS A 249 11.73 -7.36 -15.56
N LEU A 250 10.55 -6.84 -15.86
CA LEU A 250 9.45 -7.62 -16.45
C LEU A 250 9.78 -8.06 -17.88
N LEU A 251 10.40 -7.20 -18.68
CA LEU A 251 10.83 -7.57 -20.04
C LEU A 251 11.88 -8.69 -20.02
N SER A 252 12.88 -8.59 -19.13
CA SER A 252 13.88 -9.65 -18.94
C SER A 252 13.25 -10.97 -18.46
N LEU A 253 12.31 -10.89 -17.52
CA LEU A 253 11.57 -12.06 -17.06
C LEU A 253 10.76 -12.72 -18.19
N LYS A 254 10.06 -11.92 -19.00
CA LYS A 254 9.32 -12.40 -20.18
C LYS A 254 10.24 -13.14 -21.15
N GLU A 255 11.38 -12.56 -21.48
CA GLU A 255 12.36 -13.17 -22.39
C GLU A 255 12.90 -14.49 -21.84
N ARG A 256 13.18 -14.56 -20.53
CA ARG A 256 13.61 -15.80 -19.88
C ARG A 256 12.53 -16.88 -19.96
N ILE A 257 11.27 -16.55 -19.66
CA ILE A 257 10.14 -17.49 -19.75
C ILE A 257 10.01 -18.04 -21.17
N ILE A 258 10.11 -17.19 -22.21
CA ILE A 258 10.03 -17.59 -23.62
C ILE A 258 11.19 -18.52 -24.00
N THR A 259 12.41 -18.19 -23.55
CA THR A 259 13.61 -18.98 -23.80
C THR A 259 13.52 -20.36 -23.14
N GLU A 260 13.12 -20.41 -21.87
CA GLU A 260 12.94 -21.67 -21.15
C GLU A 260 11.84 -22.54 -21.75
N LYS A 261 10.72 -21.93 -22.18
CA LYS A 261 9.66 -22.63 -22.91
C LYS A 261 10.20 -23.30 -24.18
N ALA A 262 10.90 -22.54 -25.02
CA ALA A 262 11.47 -23.06 -26.26
C ALA A 262 12.49 -24.19 -26.00
N SER A 263 13.33 -24.06 -24.98
CA SER A 263 14.27 -25.12 -24.59
C SER A 263 13.54 -26.38 -24.13
N PHE A 264 12.52 -26.22 -23.29
CA PHE A 264 11.72 -27.33 -22.78
C PHE A 264 10.99 -28.07 -23.90
N GLU A 265 10.34 -27.35 -24.80
CA GLU A 265 9.65 -27.92 -25.96
C GLU A 265 10.61 -28.66 -26.90
N LYS A 266 11.82 -28.11 -27.11
CA LYS A 266 12.85 -28.76 -27.91
C LYS A 266 13.34 -30.06 -27.26
N GLU A 267 13.65 -30.05 -25.97
CA GLU A 267 14.08 -31.26 -25.25
C GLU A 267 13.01 -32.34 -25.28
N GLU A 268 11.73 -31.98 -25.13
CA GLU A 268 10.63 -32.94 -25.16
C GLU A 268 10.47 -33.54 -26.57
N GLN A 269 10.59 -32.72 -27.61
CA GLN A 269 10.58 -33.18 -29.00
C GLN A 269 11.73 -34.18 -29.27
N GLU A 270 12.94 -33.88 -28.79
CA GLU A 270 14.10 -34.77 -28.92
C GLU A 270 13.88 -36.10 -28.18
N ARG A 271 13.26 -36.08 -26.99
CA ARG A 271 12.90 -37.29 -26.23
C ARG A 271 11.90 -38.16 -26.99
N ILE A 272 10.86 -37.55 -27.55
CA ILE A 272 9.84 -38.24 -28.35
C ILE A 272 10.48 -38.86 -29.60
N GLU A 273 11.33 -38.13 -30.31
CA GLU A 273 12.02 -38.65 -31.49
C GLU A 273 12.95 -39.81 -31.17
N LYS A 274 13.69 -39.72 -30.06
CA LYS A 274 14.56 -40.81 -29.61
C LYS A 274 13.74 -42.04 -29.24
N ALA A 275 12.66 -41.87 -28.49
CA ALA A 275 11.75 -42.95 -28.14
C ALA A 275 11.14 -43.61 -29.39
N MET A 276 10.73 -42.80 -30.37
CA MET A 276 10.18 -43.29 -31.64
C MET A 276 11.22 -44.07 -32.46
N LYS A 277 12.47 -43.59 -32.54
CA LYS A 277 13.56 -44.31 -33.22
C LYS A 277 13.84 -45.65 -32.57
N VAL A 278 13.89 -45.69 -31.24
CA VAL A 278 14.08 -46.94 -30.48
C VAL A 278 12.93 -47.91 -30.73
N ALA A 279 11.69 -47.44 -30.63
CA ALA A 279 10.50 -48.25 -30.89
C ALA A 279 10.48 -48.82 -32.32
N LYS A 280 10.81 -48.00 -33.33
CA LYS A 280 10.91 -48.45 -34.74
C LYS A 280 12.01 -49.49 -34.94
N ALA A 281 13.20 -49.26 -34.39
CA ALA A 281 14.31 -50.22 -34.49
C ALA A 281 14.00 -51.55 -33.78
N GLU A 282 13.30 -51.48 -32.64
CA GLU A 282 12.82 -52.65 -31.91
C GLU A 282 11.75 -53.40 -32.71
N GLU A 283 10.81 -52.70 -33.34
CA GLU A 283 9.80 -53.29 -34.22
C GLU A 283 10.42 -53.97 -35.44
N GLU A 284 11.35 -53.29 -36.13
CA GLU A 284 12.07 -53.85 -37.28
C GLU A 284 12.86 -55.10 -36.87
N ARG A 285 13.55 -55.06 -35.73
CA ARG A 285 14.25 -56.23 -35.17
C ARG A 285 13.28 -57.37 -34.88
N ASN A 286 12.10 -57.07 -34.35
CA ASN A 286 11.09 -58.10 -34.08
C ASN A 286 10.52 -58.71 -35.38
N LEU A 287 10.35 -57.92 -36.44
CA LEU A 287 9.84 -58.40 -37.72
C LEU A 287 10.87 -59.21 -38.52
N THR A 288 12.15 -58.89 -38.40
CA THR A 288 13.19 -59.41 -39.32
C THR A 288 14.24 -60.31 -38.67
N LYS A 289 14.44 -60.20 -37.35
CA LYS A 289 15.54 -60.87 -36.63
C LYS A 289 15.13 -61.45 -35.29
N ALA A 290 13.82 -61.58 -35.01
CA ALA A 290 13.35 -62.13 -33.75
C ALA A 290 13.68 -63.61 -33.62
N VAL A 291 13.47 -64.43 -34.66
CA VAL A 291 13.71 -65.87 -34.57
C VAL A 291 15.02 -66.22 -35.27
N GLN A 292 15.91 -66.91 -34.55
CA GLN A 292 17.23 -67.29 -35.03
C GLN A 292 17.46 -68.80 -34.84
N LEU A 293 18.18 -69.43 -35.76
CA LEU A 293 18.60 -70.83 -35.63
C LEU A 293 19.64 -70.95 -34.51
N ALA A 294 19.39 -71.84 -33.54
CA ALA A 294 20.29 -72.12 -32.43
C ALA A 294 21.15 -73.36 -32.68
N SER A 295 20.57 -74.42 -33.26
CA SER A 295 21.29 -75.64 -33.63
C SER A 295 20.52 -76.41 -34.71
N ILE A 296 21.24 -77.21 -35.50
CA ILE A 296 20.65 -78.16 -36.45
C ILE A 296 21.55 -79.39 -36.55
N GLU A 297 20.94 -80.57 -36.49
CA GLU A 297 21.58 -81.86 -36.64
C GLU A 297 20.81 -82.68 -37.68
N LEU A 298 21.53 -83.40 -38.52
CA LEU A 298 20.97 -84.40 -39.42
C LEU A 298 21.57 -85.76 -39.07
N LYS A 299 20.71 -86.76 -38.82
CA LYS A 299 21.10 -88.15 -38.53
C LYS A 299 20.49 -89.05 -39.60
N VAL A 300 21.33 -89.78 -40.33
CA VAL A 300 20.88 -90.76 -41.32
C VAL A 300 20.83 -92.13 -40.66
N ASP A 301 19.72 -92.84 -40.82
CA ASP A 301 19.57 -94.19 -40.29
C ASP A 301 20.09 -95.27 -41.27
N LYS A 302 20.10 -96.52 -40.80
CA LYS A 302 20.54 -97.69 -41.58
C LYS A 302 19.67 -98.02 -42.79
N TYR A 303 18.51 -97.36 -42.94
CA TYR A 303 17.58 -97.53 -44.06
C TYR A 303 17.71 -96.40 -45.09
N GLY A 304 18.51 -95.37 -44.81
CA GLY A 304 18.73 -94.23 -45.70
C GLY A 304 17.73 -93.10 -45.51
N ASP A 305 17.04 -93.06 -44.35
CA ASP A 305 16.17 -91.95 -43.98
C ASP A 305 16.95 -90.93 -43.14
N ALA A 306 16.79 -89.64 -43.45
CA ALA A 306 17.44 -88.54 -42.73
C ALA A 306 16.45 -87.87 -41.76
N TYR A 307 16.80 -87.92 -40.48
CA TYR A 307 16.11 -87.22 -39.40
C TYR A 307 16.80 -85.88 -39.16
N ILE A 308 16.05 -84.80 -39.34
CA ILE A 308 16.50 -83.43 -39.16
C ILE A 308 15.92 -82.94 -37.84
N GLU A 309 16.79 -82.60 -36.90
CA GLU A 309 16.42 -82.04 -35.60
C GLU A 309 17.07 -80.66 -35.46
N GLY A 310 16.29 -79.64 -35.13
CA GLY A 310 16.84 -78.30 -34.94
C GLY A 310 16.14 -77.51 -33.85
N LYS A 311 16.84 -76.47 -33.39
CA LYS A 311 16.33 -75.53 -32.38
C LYS A 311 16.37 -74.12 -32.93
N VAL A 312 15.34 -73.36 -32.66
CA VAL A 312 15.32 -71.92 -32.88
C VAL A 312 15.16 -71.18 -31.55
N LYS A 313 15.61 -69.93 -31.49
CA LYS A 313 15.51 -69.05 -30.33
C LYS A 313 14.83 -67.74 -30.72
N ASN A 314 13.89 -67.29 -29.90
CA ASN A 314 13.38 -65.93 -30.00
C ASN A 314 14.36 -64.96 -29.30
N SER A 315 15.15 -64.24 -30.10
CA SER A 315 16.07 -63.16 -29.70
C SER A 315 15.42 -61.76 -29.84
N GLY A 316 14.13 -61.69 -30.14
CA GLY A 316 13.32 -60.47 -30.15
C GLY A 316 12.81 -60.08 -28.76
N THR A 317 12.13 -58.94 -28.68
CA THR A 317 11.51 -58.42 -27.45
C THR A 317 10.00 -58.69 -27.38
N LYS A 318 9.38 -59.13 -28.49
CA LYS A 318 7.99 -59.59 -28.54
C LYS A 318 7.90 -61.13 -28.69
N PRO A 319 6.80 -61.77 -28.25
CA PRO A 319 6.56 -63.18 -28.56
C PRO A 319 6.47 -63.42 -30.06
N ALA A 320 7.04 -64.54 -30.53
CA ALA A 320 6.93 -65.01 -31.90
C ALA A 320 5.97 -66.19 -31.96
N TYR A 321 5.07 -66.18 -32.94
CA TYR A 321 4.02 -67.18 -33.15
C TYR A 321 4.18 -67.83 -34.52
N SER A 322 3.68 -69.06 -34.70
CA SER A 322 3.57 -69.72 -36.00
C SER A 322 4.88 -69.70 -36.78
N ILE A 323 5.92 -70.17 -36.11
CA ILE A 323 7.28 -70.17 -36.64
C ILE A 323 7.42 -71.35 -37.62
N ILE A 324 7.73 -71.02 -38.87
CA ILE A 324 7.92 -71.98 -39.97
C ILE A 324 9.38 -71.92 -40.41
N VAL A 325 10.02 -73.09 -40.45
CA VAL A 325 11.39 -73.27 -40.94
C VAL A 325 11.33 -73.92 -42.31
N GLU A 326 11.85 -73.21 -43.32
CA GLU A 326 12.02 -73.69 -44.68
C GLU A 326 13.46 -74.12 -44.90
N PHE A 327 13.69 -75.33 -45.39
CA PHE A 327 15.03 -75.90 -45.53
C PHE A 327 15.18 -76.67 -46.84
N THR A 328 16.43 -76.84 -47.27
CA THR A 328 16.84 -77.67 -48.40
C THR A 328 17.73 -78.79 -47.90
N VAL A 329 17.45 -80.03 -48.30
CA VAL A 329 18.36 -81.16 -48.11
C VAL A 329 19.21 -81.32 -49.36
N VAL A 330 20.53 -81.36 -49.21
CA VAL A 330 21.50 -81.51 -50.30
C VAL A 330 22.37 -82.75 -50.10
N ASP A 331 22.77 -83.39 -51.19
CA ASP A 331 23.67 -84.54 -51.16
C ASP A 331 25.15 -84.11 -51.05
N LYS A 332 26.05 -85.10 -50.97
CA LYS A 332 27.51 -84.88 -50.87
C LYS A 332 28.12 -84.06 -52.03
N ASN A 333 27.45 -84.00 -53.19
CA ASN A 333 27.89 -83.26 -54.36
C ASN A 333 27.23 -81.87 -54.44
N GLY A 334 26.47 -81.47 -53.39
CA GLY A 334 25.69 -80.24 -53.38
C GLY A 334 24.45 -80.29 -54.26
N LYS A 335 24.04 -81.48 -54.73
CA LYS A 335 22.82 -81.63 -55.52
C LYS A 335 21.62 -81.69 -54.58
N LYS A 336 20.63 -80.86 -54.86
CA LYS A 336 19.36 -80.81 -54.13
C LYS A 336 18.63 -82.15 -54.14
N VAL A 337 18.25 -82.59 -52.95
CA VAL A 337 17.47 -83.80 -52.68
C VAL A 337 16.00 -83.43 -52.45
N GLU A 338 15.73 -82.47 -51.57
CA GLU A 338 14.37 -82.06 -51.18
C GLU A 338 14.32 -80.59 -50.73
N ASP A 339 13.17 -79.93 -50.97
CA ASP A 339 12.74 -78.73 -50.22
C ASP A 339 11.69 -79.13 -49.19
N GLY A 340 11.90 -78.76 -47.94
CA GLY A 340 10.97 -79.04 -46.86
C GLY A 340 10.53 -77.78 -46.13
N LYS A 341 9.38 -77.89 -45.46
CA LYS A 341 8.89 -76.91 -44.49
C LYS A 341 8.41 -77.63 -43.24
N THR A 342 8.78 -77.12 -42.08
CA THR A 342 8.33 -77.67 -40.79
C THR A 342 8.00 -76.56 -39.80
N ASN A 343 7.16 -76.90 -38.82
CA ASN A 343 6.74 -75.97 -37.77
C ASN A 343 7.59 -76.17 -36.52
N VAL A 344 7.82 -75.08 -35.78
CA VAL A 344 8.50 -75.14 -34.49
C VAL A 344 7.50 -75.36 -33.36
N PHE A 345 7.86 -76.23 -32.42
CA PHE A 345 7.11 -76.48 -31.19
C PHE A 345 7.90 -76.00 -29.96
N PRO A 346 7.27 -75.27 -29.02
CA PRO A 346 5.88 -74.83 -29.04
C PRO A 346 5.62 -73.71 -30.06
N ASN A 347 4.38 -73.62 -30.55
CA ASN A 347 3.92 -72.64 -31.56
C ASN A 347 3.99 -71.16 -31.10
N LYS A 348 4.37 -70.93 -29.84
CA LYS A 348 4.59 -69.60 -29.24
C LYS A 348 5.93 -69.61 -28.51
N LEU A 349 6.85 -68.76 -28.96
CA LEU A 349 8.12 -68.53 -28.27
C LEU A 349 8.12 -67.14 -27.63
N GLN A 350 8.16 -67.11 -26.29
CA GLN A 350 8.41 -65.87 -25.55
C GLN A 350 9.84 -65.37 -25.80
N PRO A 351 10.12 -64.07 -25.61
CA PRO A 351 11.47 -63.51 -25.66
C PRO A 351 12.48 -64.35 -24.84
N GLY A 352 13.61 -64.69 -25.48
CA GLY A 352 14.69 -65.49 -24.90
C GLY A 352 14.46 -67.00 -24.88
N LYS A 353 13.26 -67.50 -25.22
CA LYS A 353 12.93 -68.93 -25.20
C LYS A 353 13.28 -69.62 -26.52
N THR A 354 13.47 -70.93 -26.44
CA THR A 354 13.79 -71.80 -27.57
C THR A 354 12.62 -72.72 -27.90
N GLY A 355 12.50 -73.12 -29.16
CA GLY A 355 11.60 -74.17 -29.62
C GLY A 355 12.34 -75.14 -30.53
N ASP A 356 11.79 -76.33 -30.66
CA ASP A 356 12.35 -77.45 -31.41
C ASP A 356 11.55 -77.66 -32.70
N PHE A 357 12.22 -78.09 -33.77
CA PHE A 357 11.58 -78.56 -34.98
C PHE A 357 12.21 -79.87 -35.44
N GLU A 358 11.38 -80.71 -36.04
CA GLU A 358 11.80 -82.00 -36.57
C GLU A 358 11.21 -82.23 -37.96
N HIS A 359 11.95 -82.97 -38.80
CA HIS A 359 11.47 -83.43 -40.10
C HIS A 359 12.19 -84.71 -40.53
N VAL A 360 11.51 -85.56 -41.30
CA VAL A 360 12.08 -86.79 -41.85
C VAL A 360 12.04 -86.75 -43.36
N THR A 361 13.22 -86.82 -43.99
CA THR A 361 13.38 -86.92 -45.44
C THR A 361 13.73 -88.36 -45.81
N TYR A 362 12.91 -88.96 -46.67
CA TYR A 362 13.10 -90.33 -47.16
C TYR A 362 14.09 -90.33 -48.34
N SER A 363 14.94 -91.35 -48.41
CA SER A 363 15.94 -91.55 -49.49
C SER A 363 17.15 -90.60 -49.51
N ALA A 364 17.55 -90.05 -48.36
CA ALA A 364 18.78 -89.29 -48.21
C ALA A 364 19.99 -90.24 -48.15
N LYS A 365 20.73 -90.36 -49.27
CA LYS A 365 21.96 -91.16 -49.33
C LYS A 365 22.99 -90.70 -48.27
N GLU A 366 23.89 -91.60 -47.87
CA GLU A 366 24.95 -91.31 -46.88
C GLU A 366 25.70 -89.99 -47.18
N ASN A 367 25.83 -89.14 -46.14
CA ASN A 367 26.44 -87.79 -46.14
C ASN A 367 25.58 -86.62 -46.67
N ALA A 368 24.26 -86.64 -46.46
CA ALA A 368 23.40 -85.49 -46.70
C ALA A 368 23.67 -84.31 -45.74
N LYS A 369 23.39 -83.09 -46.19
CA LYS A 369 23.45 -81.85 -45.39
C LYS A 369 22.12 -81.10 -45.48
N VAL A 370 21.81 -80.31 -44.45
CA VAL A 370 20.63 -79.44 -44.42
C VAL A 370 21.06 -77.99 -44.43
N GLU A 371 20.44 -77.21 -45.29
CA GLU A 371 20.59 -75.77 -45.39
C GLU A 371 19.26 -75.10 -45.06
N ILE A 372 19.24 -74.17 -44.11
CA ILE A 372 18.03 -73.39 -43.81
C ILE A 372 17.91 -72.27 -44.84
N ASN A 373 16.79 -72.26 -45.56
CA ASN A 373 16.49 -71.25 -46.58
C ASN A 373 15.90 -70.00 -45.94
N ASN A 374 14.91 -70.18 -45.07
CA ASN A 374 14.16 -69.09 -44.46
C ASN A 374 13.51 -69.53 -43.14
N ILE A 375 13.36 -68.58 -42.21
CA ILE A 375 12.56 -68.76 -41.00
C ILE A 375 11.54 -67.62 -40.99
N SER A 376 10.25 -67.96 -40.97
CA SER A 376 9.17 -66.97 -40.93
C SER A 376 8.33 -67.13 -39.67
N TRP A 377 7.77 -66.03 -39.17
CA TRP A 377 6.96 -66.01 -37.94
C TRP A 377 5.95 -64.86 -37.98
N LEU A 378 5.00 -64.90 -37.06
CA LEU A 378 4.03 -63.83 -36.81
C LEU A 378 4.30 -63.19 -35.44
N LEU A 379 4.05 -61.89 -35.32
CA LEU A 379 4.14 -61.15 -34.04
C LEU A 379 2.82 -61.13 -33.27
N GLU A 380 1.74 -61.59 -33.89
CA GLU A 380 0.41 -61.68 -33.29
C GLU A 380 -0.12 -63.11 -33.39
N GLU A 381 -0.89 -63.51 -32.37
CA GLU A 381 -1.54 -64.80 -32.34
C GLU A 381 -2.70 -64.82 -33.35
N LYS A 382 -2.61 -65.72 -34.34
CA LYS A 382 -3.69 -65.92 -35.29
C LYS A 382 -4.85 -66.58 -34.56
N LYS A 383 -5.83 -65.78 -34.10
CA LYS A 383 -7.09 -66.29 -33.55
C LYS A 383 -7.84 -66.98 -34.69
N GLY A 384 -7.95 -68.30 -34.59
CA GLY A 384 -8.72 -69.14 -35.51
C GLY A 384 -10.22 -68.94 -35.35
#